data_AF-A0AAW4FSJ0-F1
#
_entry.id   AF-A0AAW4FSJ0-F1
#
_cell.length_a   1.000
_cell.length_b   1.000
_cell.length_c   1.000
_cell.angle_alpha   90.00
_cell.angle_beta   90.00
_cell.angle_gamma   90.00
#
_symmetry.space_group_name_H-M   'P 1'
#
loop_
_entity.id
_entity.type
_entity.pdbx_description
1 polymer ?
#
loop_
_entity_poly.entity_id
_entity_poly.type
_entity_poly.pdbx_seq_one_letter_code
_entity_poly.pdbx_strand_id
1 'polypeptide(L)'
;MASKINHVIKPALACLLSAVTCGHVQAQGHDMALRGLLRAAYQNMATTHECRDIIGPSGYVLARAKAANAFRLTGMPTDVAFRAVEKMVRKIEKNATKKTASSSLSECIAMTRQSEGNLRLWQSKIDGSTWR
;
A
#
# COMPACT_ATOMS: atom_id res chain seq x y z
N MET A 1 54.77 40.72 -7.44
CA MET A 1 54.89 39.29 -7.78
C MET A 1 54.10 38.46 -6.77
N ALA A 2 53.14 37.70 -7.29
CA ALA A 2 52.44 36.53 -6.73
C ALA A 2 51.90 36.55 -5.28
N SER A 3 50.60 36.82 -5.17
CA SER A 3 49.75 36.48 -4.02
C SER A 3 49.48 34.97 -3.98
N LYS A 4 49.81 34.30 -2.87
CA LYS A 4 49.41 32.92 -2.58
C LYS A 4 47.98 32.93 -2.03
N ILE A 5 47.00 32.51 -2.84
CA ILE A 5 45.64 32.25 -2.38
C ILE A 5 45.51 30.74 -2.16
N ASN A 6 45.54 30.35 -0.89
CA ASN A 6 45.21 29.02 -0.42
C ASN A 6 43.76 28.67 -0.79
N HIS A 7 43.57 27.75 -1.73
CA HIS A 7 42.29 27.09 -1.95
C HIS A 7 42.03 26.09 -0.82
N VAL A 8 41.48 26.57 0.30
CA VAL A 8 40.78 25.73 1.28
C VAL A 8 39.45 25.34 0.65
N ILE A 9 39.45 24.18 -0.01
CA ILE A 9 38.26 23.50 -0.50
C ILE A 9 37.38 23.25 0.72
N LYS A 10 36.25 23.98 0.80
CA LYS A 10 35.24 23.84 1.86
C LYS A 10 34.70 22.40 1.89
N PRO A 11 34.97 21.59 2.93
CA PRO A 11 34.41 20.24 3.06
C PRO A 11 32.88 20.24 3.31
N ALA A 12 32.30 21.41 3.59
CA ALA A 12 30.87 21.54 3.88
C ALA A 12 29.95 21.32 2.67
N LEU A 13 30.44 21.50 1.43
CA LEU A 13 29.59 21.38 0.24
C LEU A 13 29.32 19.92 -0.16
N ALA A 14 30.25 19.01 0.14
CA ALA A 14 30.13 17.60 -0.20
C ALA A 14 29.09 16.86 0.66
N CYS A 15 28.92 17.25 1.93
CA CYS A 15 27.94 16.62 2.83
C CYS A 15 26.48 16.91 2.44
N LEU A 16 26.20 18.09 1.89
CA LEU A 16 24.84 18.48 1.50
C LEU A 16 24.36 17.75 0.25
N LEU A 17 25.25 17.49 -0.71
CA LEU A 17 24.91 16.77 -1.95
C LEU A 17 24.60 15.28 -1.70
N SER A 18 25.26 14.64 -0.74
CA SER A 18 24.99 13.24 -0.37
C SER A 18 23.66 13.05 0.36
N ALA A 19 23.20 14.07 1.11
CA ALA A 19 21.92 14.02 1.81
C ALA A 19 20.72 14.11 0.85
N VAL A 20 20.85 14.92 -0.22
CA VAL A 20 19.78 15.12 -1.21
C VAL A 20 19.53 13.85 -2.03
N THR A 21 20.58 13.14 -2.45
CA THR A 21 20.41 11.92 -3.26
C THR A 21 19.86 10.74 -2.47
N CYS A 22 20.21 10.60 -1.18
CA CYS A 22 19.64 9.55 -0.33
C CYS A 22 18.15 9.76 -0.03
N GLY A 23 17.70 11.02 0.15
CA GLY A 23 16.30 11.34 0.45
C GLY A 23 15.34 10.99 -0.68
N HIS A 24 15.74 11.20 -1.94
CA HIS A 24 14.87 10.94 -3.10
C HIS A 24 14.61 9.45 -3.35
N VAL A 25 15.61 8.59 -3.15
CA VAL A 25 15.46 7.14 -3.35
C VAL A 25 14.55 6.51 -2.28
N GLN A 26 14.68 6.94 -1.02
CA GLN A 26 13.80 6.47 0.06
C GLN A 26 12.35 6.93 -0.11
N ALA A 27 12.13 8.19 -0.48
CA ALA A 27 10.79 8.74 -0.71
C ALA A 27 10.07 8.00 -1.87
N GLN A 28 10.77 7.73 -2.97
CA GLN A 28 10.20 7.01 -4.10
C GLN A 28 9.82 5.55 -3.77
N GLY A 29 10.65 4.87 -2.96
CA GLY A 29 10.35 3.53 -2.46
C GLY A 29 9.13 3.50 -1.53
N HIS A 30 9.00 4.49 -0.64
CA HIS A 30 7.89 4.61 0.29
C HIS A 30 6.55 4.88 -0.44
N ASP A 31 6.52 5.82 -1.39
CA ASP A 31 5.33 6.12 -2.18
C ASP A 31 4.88 4.93 -3.03
N MET A 32 5.83 4.16 -3.58
CA MET A 32 5.54 2.92 -4.28
C MET A 32 4.92 1.88 -3.34
N ALA A 33 5.48 1.71 -2.14
CA ALA A 33 4.97 0.78 -1.14
C ALA A 33 3.55 1.15 -0.71
N LEU A 34 3.25 2.43 -0.48
CA LEU A 34 1.90 2.89 -0.10
C LEU A 34 0.90 2.64 -1.24
N ARG A 35 1.25 2.98 -2.49
CA ARG A 35 0.39 2.70 -3.63
C ARG A 35 0.14 1.20 -3.82
N GLY A 36 1.18 0.38 -3.63
CA GLY A 36 1.08 -1.08 -3.67
C GLY A 36 0.15 -1.61 -2.58
N LEU A 37 0.27 -1.10 -1.36
CA LEU A 37 -0.58 -1.46 -0.23
C LEU A 37 -2.05 -1.13 -0.49
N LEU A 38 -2.36 0.10 -0.93
CA LEU A 38 -3.74 0.51 -1.21
C LEU A 38 -4.36 -0.31 -2.36
N ARG A 39 -3.56 -0.66 -3.36
CA ARG A 39 -3.99 -1.53 -4.47
C ARG A 39 -4.29 -2.95 -3.98
N ALA A 40 -3.42 -3.51 -3.15
CA ALA A 40 -3.62 -4.84 -2.57
C ALA A 40 -4.84 -4.87 -1.64
N ALA A 41 -5.06 -3.81 -0.86
CA ALA A 41 -6.23 -3.67 0.00
C ALA A 41 -7.53 -3.66 -0.81
N TYR A 42 -7.57 -2.90 -1.92
CA TYR A 42 -8.69 -2.91 -2.85
C TYR A 42 -8.93 -4.30 -3.44
N GLN A 43 -7.89 -5.01 -3.88
CA GLN A 43 -8.02 -6.34 -4.45
C GLN A 43 -8.53 -7.36 -3.43
N ASN A 44 -8.04 -7.30 -2.19
CA ASN A 44 -8.52 -8.15 -1.10
C ASN A 44 -10.00 -7.88 -0.78
N MET A 45 -10.41 -6.61 -0.73
CA MET A 45 -11.83 -6.26 -0.59
C MET A 45 -12.69 -6.76 -1.76
N ALA A 46 -12.22 -6.61 -3.00
CA ALA A 46 -12.96 -7.06 -4.18
C ALA A 46 -13.12 -8.60 -4.18
N THR A 47 -12.05 -9.32 -3.86
CA THR A 47 -12.05 -10.79 -3.79
C THR A 47 -12.97 -11.30 -2.70
N THR A 48 -12.90 -10.70 -1.50
CA THR A 48 -13.77 -11.10 -0.38
C THR A 48 -15.22 -10.70 -0.58
N HIS A 49 -15.50 -9.67 -1.37
CA HIS A 49 -16.85 -9.33 -1.81
C HIS A 49 -17.39 -10.39 -2.80
N GLU A 50 -16.59 -10.76 -3.81
CA GLU A 50 -16.96 -11.77 -4.81
C GLU A 50 -17.20 -13.15 -4.15
N CYS A 51 -16.37 -13.52 -3.20
CA CYS A 51 -16.47 -14.79 -2.48
C CYS A 51 -17.34 -14.74 -1.21
N ARG A 52 -18.08 -13.65 -0.97
CA ARG A 52 -18.77 -13.38 0.30
C ARG A 52 -19.76 -14.49 0.68
N ASP A 53 -20.48 -15.05 -0.28
CA ASP A 53 -21.47 -16.10 -0.02
C ASP A 53 -20.81 -17.44 0.40
N ILE A 54 -19.53 -17.60 0.09
CA ILE A 54 -18.74 -18.80 0.40
C ILE A 54 -17.95 -18.63 1.70
N ILE A 55 -17.25 -17.50 1.86
CA ILE A 55 -16.39 -17.24 3.04
C ILE A 55 -17.14 -16.61 4.22
N GLY A 56 -18.40 -16.23 4.00
CA GLY A 56 -19.25 -15.54 4.96
C GLY A 56 -19.05 -14.01 5.01
N PRO A 57 -20.01 -13.29 5.62
CA PRO A 57 -19.99 -11.83 5.68
C PRO A 57 -18.83 -11.26 6.52
N SER A 58 -18.33 -12.02 7.49
CA SER A 58 -17.23 -11.62 8.36
C SER A 58 -15.92 -11.40 7.60
N GLY A 59 -15.64 -12.21 6.56
CA GLY A 59 -14.45 -12.07 5.72
C GLY A 59 -14.42 -10.73 4.99
N TYR A 60 -15.56 -10.31 4.44
CA TYR A 60 -15.68 -9.02 3.76
C TYR A 60 -15.58 -7.83 4.73
N VAL A 61 -16.20 -7.92 5.92
CA VAL A 61 -16.07 -6.88 6.96
C VAL A 61 -14.62 -6.72 7.41
N LEU A 62 -13.90 -7.83 7.61
CA LEU A 62 -12.49 -7.81 7.95
C LEU A 62 -11.65 -7.16 6.83
N ALA A 63 -11.94 -7.44 5.56
CA ALA A 63 -11.25 -6.82 4.43
C ALA A 63 -11.47 -5.29 4.39
N ARG A 64 -12.67 -4.80 4.73
CA ARG A 64 -12.94 -3.36 4.87
C ARG A 64 -12.12 -2.73 5.98
N ALA A 65 -12.01 -3.38 7.14
CA ALA A 65 -11.18 -2.90 8.25
C ALA A 65 -9.70 -2.84 7.86
N LYS A 66 -9.19 -3.88 7.18
CA LYS A 66 -7.81 -3.90 6.66
C LYS A 66 -7.56 -2.78 5.66
N ALA A 67 -8.50 -2.47 4.78
CA ALA A 67 -8.37 -1.35 3.85
C ALA A 67 -8.40 0.01 4.55
N ALA A 68 -9.23 0.19 5.58
CA ALA A 68 -9.22 1.41 6.38
C ALA A 68 -7.86 1.60 7.09
N ASN A 69 -7.27 0.52 7.60
CA ASN A 69 -5.93 0.56 8.19
C ASN A 69 -4.85 0.89 7.15
N ALA A 70 -4.95 0.35 5.93
CA ALA A 70 -4.04 0.69 4.84
C ALA A 70 -4.07 2.19 4.49
N PHE A 71 -5.25 2.82 4.51
CA PHE A 71 -5.37 4.28 4.35
C PHE A 71 -4.79 5.05 5.54
N ARG A 72 -4.99 4.57 6.78
CA ARG A 72 -4.40 5.20 7.96
C ARG A 72 -2.87 5.20 7.92
N LEU A 73 -2.24 4.16 7.36
CA LEU A 73 -0.79 4.09 7.17
C LEU A 73 -0.25 5.17 6.21
N THR A 74 -1.10 5.79 5.39
CA THR A 74 -0.71 6.96 4.58
C THR A 74 -0.79 8.28 5.37
N GLY A 75 -1.10 8.23 6.66
CA GLY A 75 -1.35 9.42 7.50
C GLY A 75 -2.78 9.98 7.41
N MET A 76 -3.72 9.30 6.76
CA MET A 76 -5.12 9.78 6.73
C MET A 76 -5.79 9.67 8.11
N PRO A 77 -6.57 10.68 8.51
CA PRO A 77 -7.47 10.58 9.65
C PRO A 77 -8.46 9.41 9.48
N THR A 78 -8.86 8.81 10.60
CA THR A 78 -9.73 7.62 10.61
C THR A 78 -11.03 7.81 9.84
N ASP A 79 -11.70 8.94 10.02
CA ASP A 79 -12.96 9.25 9.36
C ASP A 79 -12.79 9.42 7.83
N VAL A 80 -11.68 10.03 7.40
CA VAL A 80 -11.30 10.15 5.98
C VAL A 80 -10.99 8.76 5.40
N ALA A 81 -10.26 7.93 6.13
CA ALA A 81 -9.93 6.56 5.72
C ALA A 81 -11.20 5.71 5.51
N PHE A 82 -12.17 5.78 6.43
CA PHE A 82 -13.46 5.12 6.25
C PHE A 82 -14.22 5.65 5.03
N ARG A 83 -14.27 6.97 4.82
CA ARG A 83 -14.88 7.54 3.60
C ARG A 83 -14.19 7.07 2.32
N ALA A 84 -12.88 6.84 2.34
CA ALA A 84 -12.13 6.29 1.21
C ALA A 84 -12.49 4.82 0.96
N VAL A 85 -12.65 4.02 2.01
CA VAL A 85 -13.15 2.64 1.92
C VAL A 85 -14.57 2.60 1.34
N GLU A 86 -15.47 3.50 1.76
CA GLU A 86 -16.81 3.59 1.16
C GLU A 86 -16.78 3.88 -0.36
N LYS A 87 -15.80 4.66 -0.83
CA LYS A 87 -15.59 4.85 -2.27
C LYS A 87 -15.14 3.55 -2.96
N MET A 88 -14.30 2.75 -2.30
CA MET A 88 -13.90 1.43 -2.81
C MET A 88 -15.09 0.47 -2.87
N VAL A 89 -15.94 0.43 -1.83
CA VAL A 89 -17.16 -0.39 -1.78
C VAL A 89 -18.05 -0.08 -2.98
N ARG A 90 -18.41 1.20 -3.18
CA ARG A 90 -19.22 1.62 -4.33
C ARG A 90 -18.61 1.22 -5.67
N LYS A 91 -17.28 1.27 -5.79
CA LYS A 91 -16.57 0.86 -7.01
C LYS A 91 -16.64 -0.66 -7.22
N ILE A 92 -16.52 -1.46 -6.16
CA ILE A 92 -16.64 -2.91 -6.21
C ILE A 92 -18.07 -3.30 -6.60
N GLU A 93 -19.07 -2.75 -5.92
CA GLU A 93 -20.49 -3.00 -6.20
C GLU A 93 -20.87 -2.64 -7.64
N LYS A 94 -20.40 -1.48 -8.13
CA LYS A 94 -20.61 -1.06 -9.51
C LYS A 94 -20.00 -2.04 -10.53
N ASN A 95 -18.92 -2.73 -10.18
CA ASN A 95 -18.22 -3.66 -11.06
C ASN A 95 -18.65 -5.12 -10.87
N ALA A 96 -19.34 -5.45 -9.77
CA ALA A 96 -19.75 -6.82 -9.42
C ALA A 96 -20.73 -7.43 -10.42
N THR A 97 -21.52 -6.61 -11.12
CA THR A 97 -22.53 -7.02 -12.11
C THR A 97 -21.97 -7.65 -13.39
N LYS A 98 -20.65 -7.72 -13.58
CA LYS A 98 -20.03 -8.28 -14.81
C LYS A 98 -19.36 -9.64 -14.63
N LYS A 99 -19.30 -10.17 -13.41
CA LYS A 99 -18.41 -11.31 -13.10
C LYS A 99 -18.94 -12.25 -12.03
N THR A 100 -20.24 -12.52 -11.99
CA THR A 100 -20.76 -13.66 -11.22
C THR A 100 -20.55 -14.95 -12.02
N ALA A 101 -19.30 -15.26 -12.36
CA ALA A 101 -18.95 -16.64 -12.68
C ALA A 101 -18.83 -17.32 -11.31
N SER A 102 -19.60 -18.39 -11.08
CA SER A 102 -19.61 -19.10 -9.80
C SER A 102 -18.22 -19.67 -9.51
N SER A 103 -17.37 -18.89 -8.83
CA SER A 103 -16.08 -19.39 -8.36
C SER A 103 -16.34 -20.52 -7.38
N SER A 104 -15.68 -21.65 -7.60
CA SER A 104 -15.81 -22.80 -6.72
C SER A 104 -15.33 -22.46 -5.30
N LEU A 105 -15.75 -23.23 -4.29
CA LEU A 105 -15.27 -23.08 -2.90
C LEU A 105 -13.73 -23.04 -2.82
N SER A 106 -13.06 -23.95 -3.51
CA SER A 106 -11.60 -24.05 -3.52
C SER A 106 -10.95 -22.82 -4.17
N GLU A 107 -11.52 -22.33 -5.26
CA GLU A 107 -11.07 -21.10 -5.93
C GLU A 107 -11.23 -19.88 -5.03
N CYS A 108 -12.37 -19.74 -4.37
CA CYS A 108 -12.61 -18.63 -3.45
C CYS A 108 -11.68 -18.63 -2.23
N ILE A 109 -11.39 -19.81 -1.67
CA ILE A 109 -10.38 -19.95 -0.60
C ILE A 109 -9.00 -19.56 -1.13
N ALA A 110 -8.61 -20.04 -2.31
CA ALA A 110 -7.30 -19.77 -2.90
C ALA A 110 -7.11 -18.26 -3.20
N MET A 111 -8.09 -17.63 -3.86
CA MET A 111 -8.05 -16.21 -4.18
C MET A 111 -8.05 -15.33 -2.93
N THR A 112 -8.87 -15.68 -1.94
CA THR A 112 -8.90 -14.94 -0.67
C THR A 112 -7.54 -15.02 0.04
N ARG A 113 -6.97 -16.23 0.18
CA ARG A 113 -5.63 -16.42 0.77
C ARG A 113 -4.55 -15.68 -0.01
N GLN A 114 -4.56 -15.74 -1.34
CA GLN A 114 -3.58 -15.05 -2.18
C GLN A 114 -3.68 -13.53 -2.01
N SER A 115 -4.89 -12.97 -2.05
CA SER A 115 -5.10 -11.53 -1.89
C SER A 115 -4.72 -11.04 -0.49
N GLU A 116 -4.96 -11.84 0.55
CA GLU A 116 -4.48 -11.55 1.90
C GLU A 116 -2.95 -11.61 2.00
N GLY A 117 -2.33 -12.62 1.40
CA GLY A 117 -0.87 -12.74 1.35
C GLY A 117 -0.21 -11.55 0.67
N ASN A 118 -0.76 -11.10 -0.47
CA ASN A 118 -0.32 -9.92 -1.18
C ASN A 118 -0.45 -8.65 -0.32
N LEU A 119 -1.56 -8.50 0.40
CA LEU A 119 -1.76 -7.36 1.29
C LEU A 119 -0.70 -7.34 2.42
N ARG A 120 -0.45 -8.49 3.05
CA ARG A 120 0.58 -8.61 4.10
C ARG A 120 1.98 -8.31 3.56
N LEU A 121 2.29 -8.79 2.35
CA LEU A 121 3.57 -8.52 1.69
C LEU A 121 3.79 -7.01 1.46
N TRP A 122 2.76 -6.27 1.07
CA TRP A 122 2.88 -4.82 0.93
C TRP A 122 2.96 -4.10 2.27
N GLN A 123 2.28 -4.61 3.29
CA GLN A 123 2.35 -4.06 4.64
C GLN A 123 3.75 -4.23 5.24
N SER A 124 4.40 -5.39 5.06
CA SER A 124 5.77 -5.62 5.54
C SER A 124 6.82 -4.72 4.89
N LYS A 125 6.56 -4.23 3.66
CA LYS A 125 7.42 -3.26 2.97
C LYS A 125 7.30 -1.87 3.57
N ILE A 126 6.15 -1.51 4.12
CA ILE A 126 5.91 -0.25 4.85
C ILE A 126 6.52 -0.32 6.25
N ASP A 127 6.29 -1.42 6.96
CA ASP A 127 6.72 -1.60 8.36
C ASP A 127 8.24 -1.80 8.52
N GLY A 128 9.00 -1.77 7.42
CA GLY A 128 10.47 -1.89 7.44
C GLY A 128 11.00 -3.29 7.76
N SER A 129 10.12 -4.28 7.95
CA SER A 129 10.50 -5.64 8.36
C SER A 129 11.14 -6.48 7.24
N THR A 130 11.29 -5.92 6.04
CA THR A 130 11.82 -6.63 4.84
C THR A 130 13.10 -5.98 4.28
N TRP A 131 13.66 -4.97 4.95
CA TRP A 131 14.89 -4.26 4.54
C TRP A 131 16.10 -4.53 5.47
N ARG A 132 16.08 -5.63 6.22
CA ARG A 132 17.25 -6.10 6.98
C ARG A 132 17.93 -7.25 6.25
#